data_AF-A0A498J013-F1
#
_entry.id   AF-A0A498J013-F1
#
_cell.length_a   1.000
_cell.length_b   1.000
_cell.length_c   1.000
_cell.angle_alpha   90.00
_cell.angle_beta   90.00
_cell.angle_gamma   90.00
#
_symmetry.space_group_name_H-M   'P 1'
#
loop_
_entity.id
_entity.type
_entity.pdbx_description
1 polymer ?
#
loop_
_entity_poly.entity_id
_entity_poly.type
_entity_poly.pdbx_seq_one_letter_code
_entity_poly.pdbx_strand_id
1 'polypeptide(L)'
;METLDQNLVSSWFDVQSVPQTFVHPPEKRPGNSIDVPPCKNIPVVDLGSRDRSHTIQQISKASQDFGFFQVFNHGVCKKLIDDIMSISKEFHKMPRKDKIIEGSKDPSGRCKFYTSSENYANEEVHYWRDALTHPAHSSENYMEFLPQKPTQYREVFKAYVDEVRNMGSMILEMLAEGLGLSKEFFNGGLSENPTLLSNHYPPCPDPTLTLGLTKHRDPSLITILLQDSEGLQVFKDGNWIGVEPISSGFVVNIGYVMQMISNSKFKGADHRVVTNSRAARTTIAYFIYPSNETVIEPANVLCNPPLYRSMKFTEFLQHFKSKAANDEEMSKIDMEPVDQKLVSSWHDVQSVPQTFVQPPEKWPGKDIDVPLCNNIPVVDLRGPDWSRTIEQISEAIQEFGFFQVINHGVSKKLIDDTMNVSKDFHAMPRRDKETENSKDPSGRCKFYTSCENYANEERGCPGFYGGVKKIGVCHSGDAEELLKVLSLTE
;
A
#
# COMPACT_ATOMS: atom_id res chain seq x y z
N MET A 1 -10.96 22.05 21.75
CA MET A 1 -10.75 23.42 21.22
C MET A 1 -9.75 24.20 22.07
N GLU A 2 -9.87 24.24 23.40
CA GLU A 2 -8.92 24.96 24.28
C GLU A 2 -7.47 24.45 24.21
N THR A 3 -7.25 23.17 23.92
CA THR A 3 -5.91 22.55 23.83
C THR A 3 -5.16 22.85 22.53
N LEU A 4 -5.86 23.10 21.41
CA LEU A 4 -5.21 23.43 20.14
C LEU A 4 -4.76 24.90 20.10
N ASP A 5 -5.46 25.78 20.81
CA ASP A 5 -5.23 27.24 20.81
C ASP A 5 -3.88 27.65 21.43
N GLN A 6 -3.35 26.84 22.36
CA GLN A 6 -2.05 27.09 23.02
C GLN A 6 -0.85 26.51 22.25
N ASN A 7 -1.08 25.52 21.38
CA ASN A 7 -0.01 24.67 20.82
C ASN A 7 0.37 25.01 19.38
N LEU A 8 -0.28 26.00 18.74
CA LEU A 8 0.03 26.39 17.36
C LEU A 8 1.44 27.00 17.25
N VAL A 9 2.35 26.27 16.61
CA VAL A 9 3.75 26.68 16.45
C VAL A 9 3.85 27.97 15.64
N SER A 10 2.98 28.20 14.66
CA SER A 10 2.98 29.44 13.86
C SER A 10 2.76 30.72 14.68
N SER A 11 2.38 30.57 15.95
CA SER A 11 2.16 31.69 16.85
C SER A 11 3.25 31.86 17.91
N TRP A 12 4.36 31.15 17.76
CA TRP A 12 5.53 31.16 18.65
C TRP A 12 6.64 32.03 18.07
N PHE A 13 6.35 33.32 17.87
CA PHE A 13 7.30 34.27 17.29
C PHE A 13 8.38 34.77 18.27
N ASP A 14 8.18 34.62 19.58
CA ASP A 14 9.08 35.11 20.64
C ASP A 14 9.72 34.00 21.52
N VAL A 15 9.58 32.74 21.12
CA VAL A 15 10.06 31.60 21.92
C VAL A 15 11.59 31.54 21.89
N GLN A 16 12.22 31.59 23.07
CA GLN A 16 13.68 31.65 23.23
C GLN A 16 14.39 30.29 23.12
N SER A 17 13.64 29.19 23.27
CA SER A 17 14.17 27.82 23.25
C SER A 17 13.13 26.82 22.77
N VAL A 18 13.55 25.78 22.06
CA VAL A 18 12.65 24.69 21.61
C VAL A 18 12.03 24.00 22.84
N PRO A 19 10.69 23.92 22.98
CA PRO A 19 10.06 23.21 24.09
C PRO A 19 10.44 21.74 24.10
N GLN A 20 10.56 21.13 25.28
CA GLN A 20 11.04 19.75 25.43
C GLN A 20 10.24 18.72 24.63
N THR A 21 8.93 18.95 24.43
CA THR A 21 8.05 18.07 23.64
C THR A 21 8.31 18.13 22.13
N PHE A 22 9.10 19.09 21.64
CA PHE A 22 9.56 19.21 20.25
C PHE A 22 11.03 18.80 20.08
N VAL A 23 11.72 18.48 21.18
CA VAL A 23 13.12 18.04 21.12
C VAL A 23 13.15 16.56 20.76
N HIS A 24 13.57 16.26 19.52
CA HIS A 24 13.76 14.89 19.07
C HIS A 24 14.88 14.20 19.86
N PRO A 25 14.83 12.87 20.02
CA PRO A 25 15.94 12.13 20.64
C PRO A 25 17.20 12.25 19.77
N PRO A 26 18.42 12.20 20.36
CA PRO A 26 19.68 12.53 19.68
C PRO A 26 19.87 11.86 18.31
N GLU A 27 19.47 10.60 18.17
CA GLU A 27 19.58 9.78 16.96
C GLU A 27 18.59 10.16 15.85
N LYS A 28 17.47 10.83 16.19
CA LYS A 28 16.47 11.33 15.23
C LYS A 28 16.64 12.81 14.89
N ARG A 29 17.57 13.52 15.54
CA ARG A 29 17.85 14.94 15.27
C ARG A 29 18.50 15.11 13.89
N PRO A 30 18.37 16.30 13.27
CA PRO A 30 19.07 16.59 12.03
C PRO A 30 20.61 16.59 12.20
N GLY A 31 21.14 16.87 13.39
CA GLY A 31 22.58 16.94 13.65
C GLY A 31 23.27 17.99 12.77
N ASN A 32 24.49 17.71 12.29
CA ASN A 32 25.21 18.58 11.33
C ASN A 32 24.55 18.65 9.94
N SER A 33 23.47 17.90 9.72
CA SER A 33 22.81 17.83 8.42
C SER A 33 21.87 19.02 8.15
N ILE A 34 21.85 20.05 8.99
CA ILE A 34 21.05 21.27 8.74
C ILE A 34 21.71 22.07 7.62
N ASP A 35 23.03 22.17 7.65
CA ASP A 35 23.86 22.85 6.65
C ASP A 35 24.27 21.90 5.52
N VAL A 36 23.38 20.99 5.09
CA VAL A 36 23.64 20.17 3.89
C VAL A 36 23.63 21.12 2.70
N PRO A 37 24.76 21.32 1.99
CA PRO A 37 24.79 22.17 0.83
C PRO A 37 23.77 21.63 -0.18
N PRO A 38 22.95 22.51 -0.80
CA PRO A 38 21.98 22.06 -1.78
C PRO A 38 22.69 21.27 -2.88
N CYS A 39 22.22 20.06 -3.14
CA CYS A 39 22.85 19.24 -4.16
C CYS A 39 22.31 19.67 -5.52
N LYS A 40 23.22 20.18 -6.35
CA LYS A 40 22.92 20.55 -7.74
C LYS A 40 22.55 19.36 -8.64
N ASN A 41 22.57 18.14 -8.11
CA ASN A 41 22.37 16.92 -8.89
C ASN A 41 20.96 16.32 -8.77
N ILE A 42 20.03 16.97 -8.06
CA ILE A 42 18.63 16.54 -8.14
C ILE A 42 18.17 16.76 -9.58
N PRO A 43 17.62 15.72 -10.26
CA PRO A 43 17.25 15.84 -11.66
C PRO A 43 16.25 16.98 -11.88
N VAL A 44 16.49 17.80 -12.90
CA VAL A 44 15.59 18.88 -13.31
C VAL A 44 15.10 18.58 -14.72
N VAL A 45 13.78 18.58 -14.90
CA VAL A 45 13.10 18.15 -16.13
C VAL A 45 12.31 19.30 -16.73
N ASP A 46 12.51 19.55 -18.03
CA ASP A 46 11.73 20.49 -18.82
C ASP A 46 10.44 19.81 -19.32
N LEU A 47 9.29 20.21 -18.77
CA LEU A 47 7.99 19.69 -19.21
C LEU A 47 7.44 20.38 -20.47
N GLY A 48 8.05 21.49 -20.90
CA GLY A 48 7.73 22.20 -22.13
C GLY A 48 8.51 21.70 -23.35
N SER A 49 9.40 20.72 -23.18
CA SER A 49 10.16 20.09 -24.26
C SER A 49 9.25 19.52 -25.34
N ARG A 50 9.65 19.68 -26.60
CA ARG A 50 8.96 19.07 -27.76
C ARG A 50 9.33 17.58 -27.94
N ASP A 51 10.42 17.14 -27.33
CA ASP A 51 10.86 15.74 -27.37
C ASP A 51 10.31 14.99 -26.15
N ARG A 52 9.07 14.52 -26.29
CA ARG A 52 8.39 13.77 -25.22
C ARG A 52 9.16 12.50 -24.85
N SER A 53 9.73 11.79 -25.82
CA SER A 53 10.48 10.55 -25.56
C SER A 53 11.70 10.81 -24.68
N HIS A 54 12.42 11.90 -24.93
CA HIS A 54 13.51 12.32 -24.05
C HIS A 54 13.03 12.71 -22.65
N THR A 55 11.95 13.47 -22.54
CA THR A 55 11.35 13.84 -21.23
C THR A 55 10.92 12.60 -20.44
N ILE A 56 10.30 11.61 -21.08
CA ILE A 56 9.93 10.32 -20.45
C ILE A 56 11.18 9.60 -19.91
N GLN A 57 12.28 9.56 -20.67
CA GLN A 57 13.52 8.94 -20.21
C GLN A 57 14.11 9.67 -19.00
N GLN A 58 14.11 11.00 -18.99
CA GLN A 58 14.59 11.80 -17.85
C GLN A 58 13.76 11.55 -16.59
N ILE A 59 12.43 11.61 -16.70
CA ILE A 59 11.51 11.35 -15.59
C ILE A 59 11.70 9.91 -15.07
N SER A 60 11.74 8.93 -15.97
CA SER A 60 11.91 7.52 -15.59
C SER A 60 13.23 7.28 -14.85
N LYS A 61 14.32 7.88 -15.35
CA LYS A 61 15.64 7.76 -14.73
C LYS A 61 15.68 8.43 -13.37
N ALA A 62 15.09 9.62 -13.23
CA ALA A 62 15.00 10.32 -11.95
C ALA A 62 14.16 9.53 -10.92
N SER A 63 13.02 8.98 -11.35
CA SER A 63 12.15 8.14 -10.52
C SER A 63 12.83 6.83 -10.07
N GLN A 64 13.71 6.25 -10.90
CA GLN A 64 14.51 5.06 -10.56
C GLN A 64 15.67 5.36 -9.61
N ASP A 65 16.37 6.47 -9.83
CA ASP A 65 17.63 6.76 -9.13
C ASP A 65 17.41 7.52 -7.82
N PHE A 66 16.50 8.49 -7.84
CA PHE A 66 16.25 9.41 -6.74
C PHE A 66 14.86 9.26 -6.15
N GLY A 67 13.85 8.86 -6.95
CA GLY A 67 12.46 8.97 -6.53
C GLY A 67 11.96 10.42 -6.41
N PHE A 68 12.78 11.38 -6.86
CA PHE A 68 12.57 12.82 -6.80
C PHE A 68 13.11 13.48 -8.07
N PHE A 69 12.44 14.53 -8.54
CA PHE A 69 12.92 15.45 -9.56
C PHE A 69 12.24 16.80 -9.43
N GLN A 70 12.82 17.84 -10.02
CA GLN A 70 12.20 19.14 -10.15
C GLN A 70 11.70 19.34 -11.58
N VAL A 71 10.63 20.12 -11.76
CA VAL A 71 10.05 20.41 -13.07
C VAL A 71 9.93 21.92 -13.30
N PHE A 72 10.23 22.35 -14.52
CA PHE A 72 10.01 23.72 -15.01
C PHE A 72 9.33 23.69 -16.38
N ASN A 73 8.89 24.85 -16.88
CA ASN A 73 8.09 24.98 -18.10
C ASN A 73 6.83 24.06 -18.10
N HIS A 74 6.24 23.86 -16.92
CA HIS A 74 5.14 22.94 -16.68
C HIS A 74 3.75 23.48 -17.07
N GLY A 75 3.65 24.67 -17.65
CA GLY A 75 2.40 25.27 -18.11
C GLY A 75 1.62 26.07 -17.06
N VAL A 76 1.77 25.77 -15.76
CA VAL A 76 1.15 26.57 -14.69
C VAL A 76 1.65 28.02 -14.70
N CYS A 77 0.72 28.97 -14.77
CA CYS A 77 1.03 30.41 -14.82
C CYS A 77 1.75 30.90 -13.56
N LYS A 78 2.86 31.65 -13.73
CA LYS A 78 3.62 32.23 -12.61
C LYS A 78 2.74 33.05 -11.66
N LYS A 79 1.82 33.86 -12.20
CA LYS A 79 0.92 34.68 -11.37
C LYS A 79 0.10 33.78 -10.42
N LEU A 80 -0.41 32.65 -10.91
CA LEU A 80 -1.18 31.72 -10.10
C LEU A 80 -0.32 31.05 -9.02
N ILE A 81 0.95 30.73 -9.32
CA ILE A 81 1.93 30.24 -8.35
C ILE A 81 2.19 31.28 -7.25
N ASP A 82 2.36 32.55 -7.62
CA ASP A 82 2.56 33.64 -6.67
C ASP A 82 1.29 33.85 -5.82
N ASP A 83 0.11 33.84 -6.44
CA ASP A 83 -1.19 34.02 -5.78
C ASP A 83 -1.45 32.90 -4.75
N ILE A 84 -1.29 31.62 -5.13
CA ILE A 84 -1.54 30.50 -4.20
C ILE A 84 -0.54 30.48 -3.04
N MET A 85 0.71 30.86 -3.29
CA MET A 85 1.72 30.96 -2.25
C MET A 85 1.40 32.11 -1.29
N SER A 86 1.01 33.27 -1.84
CA SER A 86 0.63 34.45 -1.05
C SER A 86 -0.59 34.16 -0.17
N ILE A 87 -1.65 33.58 -0.75
CA ILE A 87 -2.91 33.31 -0.05
C ILE A 87 -2.72 32.23 1.04
N SER A 88 -1.85 31.24 0.80
CA SER A 88 -1.47 30.25 1.81
C SER A 88 -0.71 30.88 2.97
N LYS A 89 0.24 31.78 2.69
CA LYS A 89 0.96 32.54 3.72
C LYS A 89 0.03 33.45 4.52
N GLU A 90 -0.93 34.08 3.86
CA GLU A 90 -1.93 34.93 4.51
C GLU A 90 -2.82 34.10 5.44
N PHE A 91 -3.29 32.92 5.01
CA PHE A 91 -4.01 31.98 5.88
C PHE A 91 -3.22 31.67 7.15
N HIS A 92 -1.95 31.28 7.02
CA HIS A 92 -1.10 30.91 8.17
C HIS A 92 -0.77 32.10 9.09
N LYS A 93 -0.81 33.34 8.57
CA LYS A 93 -0.66 34.58 9.34
C LYS A 93 -1.93 35.04 10.05
N MET A 94 -3.10 34.49 9.73
CA MET A 94 -4.35 34.86 10.41
C MET A 94 -4.28 34.57 11.92
N PRO A 95 -5.08 35.28 12.74
CA PRO A 95 -5.23 34.96 14.15
C PRO A 95 -5.58 33.49 14.38
N ARG A 96 -5.09 32.90 15.47
CA ARG A 96 -5.29 31.48 15.82
C ARG A 96 -6.75 31.05 15.70
N LYS A 97 -7.64 31.83 16.31
CA LYS A 97 -9.09 31.57 16.31
C LYS A 97 -9.67 31.52 14.89
N ASP A 98 -9.26 32.44 14.02
CA ASP A 98 -9.71 32.45 12.62
C ASP A 98 -9.20 31.21 11.87
N LYS A 99 -7.93 30.82 12.03
CA LYS A 99 -7.37 29.61 11.41
C LYS A 99 -8.12 28.34 11.83
N ILE A 100 -8.40 28.20 13.13
CA ILE A 100 -9.14 27.06 13.67
C ILE A 100 -10.57 27.02 13.13
N ILE A 101 -11.27 28.17 13.13
CA ILE A 101 -12.64 28.28 12.61
C ILE A 101 -12.66 27.91 11.13
N GLU A 102 -11.80 28.53 10.30
CA GLU A 102 -11.76 28.30 8.86
C GLU A 102 -11.34 26.88 8.50
N GLY A 103 -10.39 26.30 9.24
CA GLY A 103 -9.89 24.95 9.04
C GLY A 103 -10.74 23.84 9.67
N SER A 104 -11.86 24.15 10.31
CA SER A 104 -12.75 23.16 10.96
C SER A 104 -14.21 23.27 10.52
N LYS A 105 -14.49 23.98 9.41
CA LYS A 105 -15.86 24.17 8.87
C LYS A 105 -16.46 22.89 8.30
N ASP A 106 -15.64 21.94 7.90
CA ASP A 106 -16.08 20.71 7.26
C ASP A 106 -16.60 19.69 8.30
N PRO A 107 -17.91 19.39 8.33
CA PRO A 107 -18.46 18.41 9.26
C PRO A 107 -17.99 16.98 8.96
N SER A 108 -17.50 16.71 7.74
CA SER A 108 -16.92 15.41 7.38
C SER A 108 -15.47 15.24 7.82
N GLY A 109 -14.83 16.33 8.28
CA GLY A 109 -13.44 16.33 8.71
C GLY A 109 -12.44 16.07 7.58
N ARG A 110 -12.77 16.40 6.33
CA ARG A 110 -11.82 16.30 5.21
C ARG A 110 -10.99 17.58 5.08
N CYS A 111 -11.57 18.75 5.34
CA CYS A 111 -10.82 19.99 5.57
C CYS A 111 -10.44 20.10 7.05
N LYS A 112 -9.14 20.17 7.35
CA LYS A 112 -8.61 20.20 8.71
C LYS A 112 -7.42 21.15 8.83
N PHE A 113 -7.39 21.92 9.90
CA PHE A 113 -6.21 22.64 10.36
C PHE A 113 -5.69 22.01 11.66
N TYR A 114 -4.40 21.71 11.72
CA TYR A 114 -3.75 21.09 12.88
C TYR A 114 -2.30 21.57 13.02
N THR A 115 -1.73 21.31 14.19
CA THR A 115 -0.31 21.57 14.49
C THR A 115 0.41 20.25 14.67
N SER A 116 1.69 20.19 14.30
CA SER A 116 2.47 18.96 14.19
C SER A 116 1.86 17.94 13.21
N SER A 117 1.02 17.02 13.71
CA SER A 117 0.21 16.08 12.93
C SER A 117 -1.26 16.05 13.39
N GLU A 118 -2.10 15.33 12.62
CA GLU A 118 -3.49 15.06 13.02
C GLU A 118 -3.61 14.28 14.34
N ASN A 119 -2.53 13.64 14.80
CA ASN A 119 -2.49 12.81 16.01
C ASN A 119 -1.69 13.46 17.16
N TYR A 120 -1.62 14.80 17.20
CA TYR A 120 -0.85 15.58 18.17
C TYR A 120 -0.81 15.01 19.59
N ALA A 121 -1.97 14.63 20.13
CA ALA A 121 -2.11 14.17 21.53
C ALA A 121 -1.37 12.84 21.83
N ASN A 122 -1.09 12.03 20.81
CA ASN A 122 -0.44 10.72 20.95
C ASN A 122 1.00 10.72 20.39
N GLU A 123 1.53 11.90 20.05
CA GLU A 123 2.91 12.03 19.59
C GLU A 123 3.88 11.94 20.76
N GLU A 124 4.92 11.11 20.61
CA GLU A 124 6.05 11.11 21.56
C GLU A 124 6.85 12.41 21.46
N VAL A 125 7.01 12.94 20.24
CA VAL A 125 7.69 14.20 19.93
C VAL A 125 6.91 14.93 18.83
N HIS A 126 6.66 16.21 19.03
CA HIS A 126 5.93 17.07 18.10
C HIS A 126 6.83 17.63 16.99
N TYR A 127 6.24 17.82 15.82
CA TYR A 127 6.84 18.43 14.65
C TYR A 127 6.65 19.95 14.64
N TRP A 128 7.68 20.66 14.20
CA TRP A 128 7.74 22.12 14.15
C TRP A 128 6.98 22.70 12.95
N ARG A 129 5.67 22.47 12.88
CA ARG A 129 4.82 22.93 11.77
C ARG A 129 3.37 23.12 12.17
N ASP A 130 2.68 23.96 11.41
CA ASP A 130 1.23 23.96 11.31
C ASP A 130 0.81 23.58 9.89
N ALA A 131 -0.34 22.94 9.74
CA ALA A 131 -0.79 22.41 8.46
C ALA A 131 -2.30 22.58 8.26
N LEU A 132 -2.67 22.98 7.05
CA LEU A 132 -4.03 22.96 6.53
C LEU A 132 -4.12 21.90 5.44
N THR A 133 -4.98 20.90 5.61
CA THR A 133 -5.24 19.86 4.62
C THR A 133 -6.69 19.90 4.17
N HIS A 134 -6.94 19.62 2.89
CA HIS A 134 -8.29 19.42 2.37
C HIS A 134 -8.28 18.69 1.01
N PRO A 135 -9.41 18.11 0.60
CA PRO A 135 -9.54 17.51 -0.72
C PRO A 135 -9.23 18.53 -1.81
N ALA A 136 -8.57 18.07 -2.87
CA ALA A 136 -8.17 18.88 -4.01
C ALA A 136 -9.01 18.53 -5.24
N HIS A 137 -10.33 18.59 -5.06
CA HIS A 137 -11.31 18.44 -6.13
C HIS A 137 -11.86 19.81 -6.53
N SER A 138 -12.01 20.03 -7.83
CA SER A 138 -12.60 21.26 -8.34
C SER A 138 -14.13 21.27 -8.41
N SER A 139 -14.79 20.21 -7.90
CA SER A 139 -16.24 20.10 -7.83
C SER A 139 -16.83 20.92 -6.67
N GLU A 140 -17.99 21.51 -6.92
CA GLU A 140 -18.62 22.52 -6.05
C GLU A 140 -18.91 21.97 -4.64
N ASN A 141 -19.23 20.68 -4.52
CA ASN A 141 -19.52 19.99 -3.25
C ASN A 141 -18.36 20.00 -2.24
N TYR A 142 -17.12 20.25 -2.68
CA TYR A 142 -15.96 20.35 -1.78
C TYR A 142 -15.60 21.80 -1.47
N MET A 143 -15.93 22.72 -2.38
CA MET A 143 -15.56 24.14 -2.29
C MET A 143 -16.27 24.85 -1.13
N GLU A 144 -17.47 24.40 -0.75
CA GLU A 144 -18.24 25.02 0.32
C GLU A 144 -17.60 24.89 1.72
N PHE A 145 -16.75 23.88 1.91
CA PHE A 145 -16.08 23.60 3.20
C PHE A 145 -14.64 24.08 3.26
N LEU A 146 -14.11 24.64 2.16
CA LEU A 146 -12.79 25.26 2.15
C LEU A 146 -12.81 26.61 2.89
N PRO A 147 -11.65 27.09 3.39
CA PRO A 147 -11.55 28.42 3.98
C PRO A 147 -12.17 29.51 3.09
N GLN A 148 -12.93 30.41 3.70
CA GLN A 148 -13.44 31.64 3.09
C GLN A 148 -12.50 32.82 3.35
N LYS A 149 -11.69 32.71 4.40
CA LYS A 149 -10.60 33.64 4.70
C LYS A 149 -9.26 32.92 4.47
N PRO A 150 -8.24 33.62 3.97
CA PRO A 150 -8.29 35.00 3.44
C PRO A 150 -9.19 35.15 2.21
N THR A 151 -9.58 36.40 1.89
CA THR A 151 -10.44 36.68 0.74
C THR A 151 -9.81 36.13 -0.54
N GLN A 152 -10.61 35.53 -1.42
CA GLN A 152 -10.17 34.85 -2.65
C GLN A 152 -9.53 33.46 -2.46
N TYR A 153 -9.47 32.92 -1.23
CA TYR A 153 -8.86 31.60 -1.00
C TYR A 153 -9.44 30.52 -1.91
N ARG A 154 -10.77 30.43 -2.01
CA ARG A 154 -11.46 29.39 -2.80
C ARG A 154 -11.20 29.54 -4.29
N GLU A 155 -11.25 30.77 -4.79
CA GLU A 155 -11.09 31.10 -6.20
C GLU A 155 -9.66 30.80 -6.68
N VAL A 156 -8.66 31.25 -5.92
CA VAL A 156 -7.24 30.99 -6.21
C VAL A 156 -6.93 29.50 -6.09
N PHE A 157 -7.43 28.84 -5.03
CA PHE A 157 -7.24 27.41 -4.82
C PHE A 157 -7.83 26.58 -5.96
N LYS A 158 -9.08 26.88 -6.37
CA LYS A 158 -9.74 26.16 -7.47
C LYS A 158 -8.93 26.25 -8.77
N ALA A 159 -8.51 27.47 -9.13
CA ALA A 159 -7.69 27.68 -10.32
C ALA A 159 -6.36 26.91 -10.23
N TYR A 160 -5.69 26.95 -9.08
CA TYR A 160 -4.43 26.23 -8.86
C TYR A 160 -4.60 24.70 -8.96
N VAL A 161 -5.64 24.14 -8.34
CA VAL A 161 -5.92 22.71 -8.40
C VAL A 161 -6.22 22.23 -9.81
N ASP A 162 -6.98 23.00 -10.60
CA ASP A 162 -7.27 22.62 -11.98
C ASP A 162 -5.98 22.54 -12.83
N GLU A 163 -5.06 23.50 -12.66
CA GLU A 163 -3.76 23.51 -13.36
C GLU A 163 -2.81 22.39 -12.87
N VAL A 164 -2.66 22.21 -11.56
CA VAL A 164 -1.78 21.18 -11.00
C VAL A 164 -2.31 19.78 -11.25
N ARG A 165 -3.64 19.58 -11.30
CA ARG A 165 -4.25 18.32 -11.74
C ARG A 165 -3.82 17.99 -13.16
N ASN A 166 -3.91 18.94 -14.10
CA ASN A 166 -3.51 18.72 -15.49
C ASN A 166 -2.02 18.36 -15.59
N MET A 167 -1.16 19.08 -14.86
CA MET A 167 0.26 18.76 -14.77
C MET A 167 0.49 17.36 -14.18
N GLY A 168 -0.22 16.99 -13.12
CA GLY A 168 -0.12 15.69 -12.48
C GLY A 168 -0.53 14.54 -13.39
N SER A 169 -1.64 14.69 -14.12
CA SER A 169 -2.07 13.72 -15.15
C SER A 169 -1.00 13.55 -16.23
N MET A 170 -0.44 14.64 -16.75
CA MET A 170 0.63 14.57 -17.75
C MET A 170 1.87 13.83 -17.23
N ILE A 171 2.27 14.08 -15.98
CA ILE A 171 3.40 13.37 -15.36
C ILE A 171 3.09 11.88 -15.17
N LEU A 172 1.87 11.53 -14.73
CA LEU A 172 1.45 10.13 -14.58
C LEU A 172 1.44 9.38 -15.92
N GLU A 173 1.00 10.02 -17.00
CA GLU A 173 1.07 9.45 -18.35
C GLU A 173 2.53 9.14 -18.74
N MET A 174 3.45 10.09 -18.53
CA MET A 174 4.87 9.89 -18.83
C MET A 174 5.52 8.80 -17.96
N LEU A 175 5.15 8.71 -16.68
CA LEU A 175 5.59 7.64 -15.78
C LEU A 175 5.05 6.28 -16.24
N ALA A 176 3.79 6.20 -16.66
CA ALA A 176 3.20 4.97 -17.19
C ALA A 176 3.92 4.52 -18.48
N GLU A 177 4.10 5.42 -19.45
CA GLU A 177 4.84 5.15 -20.68
C GLU A 177 6.29 4.73 -20.37
N GLY A 178 6.95 5.38 -19.40
CA GLY A 178 8.29 5.04 -18.94
C GLY A 178 8.42 3.64 -18.32
N LEU A 179 7.32 3.10 -17.79
CA LEU A 179 7.23 1.71 -17.33
C LEU A 179 6.85 0.73 -18.47
N GLY A 180 6.50 1.23 -19.65
CA GLY A 180 5.96 0.41 -20.74
C GLY A 180 4.47 0.07 -20.56
N LEU A 181 3.73 0.88 -19.80
CA LEU A 181 2.29 0.78 -19.61
C LEU A 181 1.55 1.74 -20.57
N SER A 182 0.23 1.55 -20.72
CA SER A 182 -0.61 2.54 -21.44
C SER A 182 -0.57 3.88 -20.71
N LYS A 183 -0.58 5.00 -21.45
CA LYS A 183 -0.58 6.34 -20.84
C LYS A 183 -1.75 6.55 -19.86
N GLU A 184 -2.89 5.89 -20.10
CA GLU A 184 -4.09 5.94 -19.26
C GLU A 184 -4.05 5.01 -18.04
N PHE A 185 -2.95 4.27 -17.82
CA PHE A 185 -2.91 3.21 -16.80
C PHE A 185 -3.30 3.70 -15.39
N PHE A 186 -2.88 4.91 -15.01
CA PHE A 186 -3.18 5.49 -13.69
C PHE A 186 -4.52 6.24 -13.64
N ASN A 187 -5.29 6.27 -14.73
CA ASN A 187 -6.58 6.95 -14.74
C ASN A 187 -7.62 6.22 -13.88
N GLY A 188 -8.70 6.94 -13.54
CA GLY A 188 -9.78 6.39 -12.73
C GLY A 188 -9.35 6.20 -11.27
N GLY A 189 -9.80 5.11 -10.67
CA GLY A 189 -9.64 4.85 -9.23
C GLY A 189 -8.21 4.95 -8.70
N LEU A 190 -7.16 4.80 -9.51
CA LEU A 190 -5.77 4.93 -9.05
C LEU A 190 -5.34 6.38 -8.74
N SER A 191 -6.01 7.39 -9.32
CA SER A 191 -5.64 8.81 -9.17
C SER A 191 -6.81 9.73 -8.79
N GLU A 192 -7.92 9.16 -8.33
CA GLU A 192 -9.19 9.86 -8.14
C GLU A 192 -9.38 10.52 -6.77
N ASN A 193 -8.40 10.48 -5.87
CA ASN A 193 -8.54 11.06 -4.52
C ASN A 193 -7.43 12.08 -4.17
N PRO A 194 -7.25 13.15 -4.97
CA PRO A 194 -6.21 14.13 -4.71
C PRO A 194 -6.47 14.94 -3.43
N THR A 195 -5.41 15.22 -2.69
CA THR A 195 -5.44 16.02 -1.45
C THR A 195 -4.39 17.11 -1.51
N LEU A 196 -4.73 18.30 -1.01
CA LEU A 196 -3.78 19.39 -0.86
C LEU A 196 -3.44 19.59 0.61
N LEU A 197 -2.15 19.80 0.88
CA LEU A 197 -1.60 20.09 2.20
C LEU A 197 -0.74 21.35 2.14
N SER A 198 -1.18 22.41 2.81
CA SER A 198 -0.41 23.63 3.02
C SER A 198 0.28 23.56 4.37
N ASN A 199 1.61 23.41 4.37
CA ASN A 199 2.41 23.39 5.59
C ASN A 199 3.10 24.74 5.81
N HIS A 200 3.20 25.14 7.07
CA HIS A 200 3.93 26.32 7.51
C HIS A 200 4.88 25.99 8.65
N TYR A 201 6.15 26.34 8.47
CA TYR A 201 7.25 26.09 9.39
C TYR A 201 7.78 27.45 9.85
N PRO A 202 7.43 27.93 11.06
CA PRO A 202 7.95 29.20 11.56
C PRO A 202 9.44 29.10 11.91
N PRO A 203 10.16 30.23 12.05
CA PRO A 203 11.54 30.23 12.51
C PRO A 203 11.69 29.46 13.82
N CYS A 204 12.74 28.65 13.92
CA CYS A 204 13.02 27.80 15.07
C CYS A 204 14.22 28.36 15.84
N PRO A 205 14.15 28.56 17.17
CA PRO A 205 15.27 29.10 17.95
C PRO A 205 16.50 28.17 17.95
N ASP A 206 16.29 26.85 17.83
CA ASP A 206 17.37 25.88 17.66
C ASP A 206 16.94 24.77 16.68
N PRO A 207 17.22 24.91 15.37
CA PRO A 207 16.85 23.93 14.37
C PRO A 207 17.59 22.59 14.51
N THR A 208 18.61 22.49 15.39
CA THR A 208 19.35 21.23 15.62
C THR A 208 18.57 20.21 16.46
N LEU A 209 17.55 20.67 17.16
CA LEU A 209 16.79 19.87 18.13
C LEU A 209 15.47 19.33 17.58
N THR A 210 14.92 19.94 16.52
CA THR A 210 13.58 19.62 16.01
C THR A 210 13.56 19.39 14.50
N LEU A 211 12.49 18.80 13.99
CA LEU A 211 12.19 18.69 12.57
C LEU A 211 10.82 19.26 12.25
N GLY A 212 10.66 19.77 11.03
CA GLY A 212 9.34 20.09 10.48
C GLY A 212 8.56 18.83 10.13
N LEU A 213 9.26 17.80 9.65
CA LEU A 213 8.78 16.43 9.49
C LEU A 213 9.98 15.49 9.58
N THR A 214 9.80 14.35 10.23
CA THR A 214 10.81 13.27 10.31
C THR A 214 11.03 12.59 8.96
N LYS A 215 11.99 11.66 8.93
CA LYS A 215 12.18 10.75 7.80
C LYS A 215 10.88 9.99 7.55
N HIS A 216 10.36 10.07 6.32
CA HIS A 216 9.17 9.35 5.88
C HIS A 216 9.18 9.14 4.37
N ARG A 217 8.22 8.35 3.89
CA ARG A 217 7.82 8.26 2.48
C ARG A 217 6.38 8.70 2.37
N ASP A 218 5.99 9.21 1.21
CA ASP A 218 4.59 9.53 0.98
C ASP A 218 3.78 8.27 0.67
N PRO A 219 2.58 8.09 1.24
CA PRO A 219 1.68 6.99 0.89
C PRO A 219 0.93 7.22 -0.43
N SER A 220 1.43 8.10 -1.30
CA SER A 220 0.78 8.53 -2.55
C SER A 220 1.23 7.72 -3.77
N LEU A 221 0.60 7.95 -4.93
CA LEU A 221 1.22 7.63 -6.22
C LEU A 221 2.39 8.58 -6.46
N ILE A 222 2.09 9.87 -6.54
CA ILE A 222 3.07 10.94 -6.63
C ILE A 222 2.61 12.12 -5.78
N THR A 223 3.58 12.94 -5.40
CA THR A 223 3.36 14.21 -4.73
C THR A 223 4.00 15.32 -5.56
N ILE A 224 3.28 16.42 -5.74
CA ILE A 224 3.74 17.62 -6.44
C ILE A 224 3.82 18.75 -5.42
N LEU A 225 5.03 19.21 -5.14
CA LEU A 225 5.32 20.16 -4.07
C LEU A 225 5.75 21.50 -4.64
N LEU A 226 5.00 22.54 -4.28
CA LEU A 226 5.43 23.93 -4.38
C LEU A 226 6.07 24.37 -3.06
N GLN A 227 7.24 24.98 -3.11
CA GLN A 227 7.99 25.44 -1.94
C GLN A 227 8.62 26.82 -2.20
N ASP A 228 8.67 27.66 -1.17
CA ASP A 228 9.19 29.04 -1.27
C ASP A 228 10.65 29.21 -0.82
N SER A 229 11.21 28.21 -0.15
CA SER A 229 12.53 28.25 0.46
C SER A 229 13.05 26.82 0.75
N GLU A 230 14.35 26.72 1.03
CA GLU A 230 15.04 25.48 1.38
C GLU A 230 14.49 24.84 2.67
N GLY A 231 14.69 23.53 2.82
CA GLY A 231 14.33 22.79 4.03
C GLY A 231 13.89 21.36 3.77
N LEU A 232 13.50 21.05 2.54
CA LEU A 232 13.30 19.67 2.09
C LEU A 232 14.65 18.96 1.94
N GLN A 233 14.75 17.75 2.50
CA GLN A 233 15.92 16.89 2.32
C GLN A 233 15.50 15.49 1.89
N VAL A 234 16.20 14.94 0.89
CA VAL A 234 16.05 13.58 0.39
C VAL A 234 17.16 12.70 0.95
N PHE A 235 16.85 11.47 1.34
CA PHE A 235 17.83 10.49 1.77
C PHE A 235 18.21 9.60 0.60
N LYS A 236 19.49 9.62 0.21
CA LYS A 236 20.04 8.84 -0.90
C LYS A 236 21.43 8.35 -0.57
N ASP A 237 21.71 7.08 -0.88
CA ASP A 237 23.02 6.44 -0.72
C ASP A 237 23.62 6.66 0.69
N GLY A 238 22.79 6.55 1.73
CA GLY A 238 23.20 6.73 3.13
C GLY A 238 23.32 8.18 3.60
N ASN A 239 23.04 9.16 2.74
CA ASN A 239 23.27 10.57 3.01
C ASN A 239 22.00 11.41 2.81
N TRP A 240 21.86 12.47 3.61
CA TRP A 240 20.83 13.50 3.40
C TRP A 240 21.30 14.51 2.36
N ILE A 241 20.39 14.89 1.48
CA ILE A 241 20.63 15.80 0.35
C ILE A 241 19.60 16.93 0.41
N GLY A 242 20.05 18.18 0.50
CA GLY A 242 19.18 19.37 0.45
C GLY A 242 18.64 19.62 -0.96
N VAL A 243 17.35 19.95 -1.04
CA VAL A 243 16.67 20.32 -2.29
C VAL A 243 16.59 21.84 -2.42
N GLU A 244 17.37 22.41 -3.33
CA GLU A 244 17.27 23.84 -3.67
C GLU A 244 16.00 24.08 -4.51
N PRO A 245 15.07 24.94 -4.08
CA PRO A 245 13.89 25.27 -4.88
C PRO A 245 14.29 26.00 -6.17
N ILE A 246 13.84 25.49 -7.31
CA ILE A 246 13.88 26.26 -8.56
C ILE A 246 12.78 27.33 -8.57
N SER A 247 13.11 28.53 -9.05
CA SER A 247 12.14 29.63 -9.12
C SER A 247 10.92 29.22 -9.94
N SER A 248 9.73 29.32 -9.33
CA SER A 248 8.44 28.98 -9.94
C SER A 248 8.31 27.55 -10.46
N GLY A 249 9.20 26.62 -10.07
CA GLY A 249 9.06 25.20 -10.41
C GLY A 249 8.49 24.38 -9.26
N PHE A 250 8.28 23.10 -9.54
CA PHE A 250 7.74 22.15 -8.58
C PHE A 250 8.72 21.02 -8.34
N VAL A 251 8.73 20.49 -7.13
CA VAL A 251 9.34 19.18 -6.85
C VAL A 251 8.27 18.12 -7.07
N VAL A 252 8.64 17.03 -7.72
CA VAL A 252 7.81 15.84 -7.87
C VAL A 252 8.53 14.69 -7.20
N ASN A 253 7.82 13.97 -6.33
CA ASN A 253 8.34 12.74 -5.75
C ASN A 253 7.39 11.57 -5.95
N ILE A 254 8.02 10.41 -6.09
CA ILE A 254 7.35 9.13 -6.19
C ILE A 254 6.93 8.71 -4.78
N GLY A 255 5.66 8.36 -4.63
CA GLY A 255 5.13 7.82 -3.39
C GLY A 255 5.21 6.29 -3.36
N TYR A 256 4.91 5.72 -2.20
CA TYR A 256 5.07 4.30 -1.95
C TYR A 256 4.08 3.45 -2.78
N VAL A 257 2.89 3.98 -3.08
CA VAL A 257 1.94 3.26 -3.93
C VAL A 257 2.47 3.10 -5.35
N MET A 258 3.10 4.14 -5.92
CA MET A 258 3.75 4.04 -7.23
C MET A 258 4.93 3.06 -7.20
N GLN A 259 5.71 3.02 -6.13
CA GLN A 259 6.75 2.00 -5.96
C GLN A 259 6.15 0.58 -5.95
N MET A 260 5.02 0.37 -5.27
CA MET A 260 4.33 -0.93 -5.25
C MET A 260 3.87 -1.33 -6.66
N ILE A 261 3.13 -0.44 -7.34
CA ILE A 261 2.57 -0.71 -8.66
C ILE A 261 3.68 -0.91 -9.71
N SER A 262 4.76 -0.14 -9.63
CA SER A 262 5.90 -0.28 -10.53
C SER A 262 6.79 -1.49 -10.20
N ASN A 263 6.43 -2.28 -9.19
CA ASN A 263 7.20 -3.42 -8.71
C ASN A 263 8.66 -3.05 -8.37
N SER A 264 8.84 -1.95 -7.62
CA SER A 264 10.14 -1.34 -7.26
C SER A 264 10.96 -0.76 -8.41
N LYS A 265 10.43 -0.68 -9.63
CA LYS A 265 11.14 0.00 -10.72
C LYS A 265 11.28 1.50 -10.44
N PHE A 266 10.26 2.14 -9.87
CA PHE A 266 10.38 3.48 -9.33
C PHE A 266 10.50 3.43 -7.80
N LYS A 267 11.28 4.35 -7.24
CA LYS A 267 11.58 4.36 -5.81
C LYS A 267 10.77 5.44 -5.11
N GLY A 268 9.99 5.04 -4.11
CA GLY A 268 9.45 5.93 -3.10
C GLY A 268 10.58 6.36 -2.17
N ALA A 269 10.96 7.63 -2.24
CA ALA A 269 12.16 8.11 -1.58
C ALA A 269 11.90 8.61 -0.16
N ASP A 270 12.78 8.18 0.73
CA ASP A 270 12.83 8.68 2.10
C ASP A 270 13.21 10.16 2.07
N HIS A 271 12.43 10.99 2.74
CA HIS A 271 12.68 12.41 2.83
C HIS A 271 12.25 12.97 4.19
N ARG A 272 12.73 14.17 4.52
CA ARG A 272 12.39 14.89 5.76
C ARG A 272 12.32 16.38 5.52
N VAL A 273 11.84 17.13 6.51
CA VAL A 273 11.83 18.59 6.48
C VAL A 273 12.59 19.13 7.69
N VAL A 274 13.70 19.82 7.43
CA VAL A 274 14.44 20.56 8.45
C VAL A 274 13.87 21.97 8.62
N THR A 275 14.05 22.53 9.81
CA THR A 275 13.67 23.92 10.10
C THR A 275 14.88 24.83 9.99
N ASN A 276 14.68 26.13 10.16
CA ASN A 276 15.76 27.11 10.21
C ASN A 276 15.40 28.22 11.21
N SER A 277 16.40 28.98 11.66
CA SER A 277 16.22 30.08 12.62
C SER A 277 15.97 31.45 11.98
N ARG A 278 16.02 31.54 10.64
CA ARG A 278 16.07 32.83 9.93
C ARG A 278 14.72 33.28 9.39
N ALA A 279 13.95 32.37 8.80
CA ALA A 279 12.75 32.69 8.06
C ALA A 279 11.71 31.56 8.13
N ALA A 280 10.45 31.96 8.12
CA ALA A 280 9.35 31.02 7.98
C ALA A 280 9.34 30.41 6.57
N ARG A 281 8.98 29.13 6.47
CA ARG A 281 8.83 28.41 5.21
C ARG A 281 7.38 27.98 5.00
N THR A 282 6.87 28.15 3.79
CA THR A 282 5.53 27.65 3.42
C THR A 282 5.64 26.74 2.21
N THR A 283 4.89 25.64 2.25
CA THR A 283 4.80 24.70 1.12
C THR A 283 3.37 24.29 0.84
N ILE A 284 3.08 23.99 -0.41
CA ILE A 284 1.80 23.45 -0.85
C ILE A 284 2.08 22.12 -1.56
N ALA A 285 1.70 21.02 -0.93
CA ALA A 285 1.84 19.67 -1.49
C ALA A 285 0.51 19.22 -2.07
N TYR A 286 0.50 18.80 -3.33
CA TYR A 286 -0.62 18.16 -4.00
C TYR A 286 -0.32 16.66 -4.12
N PHE A 287 -1.00 15.87 -3.31
CA PHE A 287 -0.87 14.42 -3.31
C PHE A 287 -1.89 13.80 -4.26
N ILE A 288 -1.45 12.83 -5.05
CA ILE A 288 -2.35 12.00 -5.86
C ILE A 288 -2.47 10.64 -5.19
N TYR A 289 -3.65 10.34 -4.66
CA TYR A 289 -3.95 9.05 -4.05
C TYR A 289 -4.95 8.24 -4.88
N PRO A 290 -4.90 6.91 -4.77
CA PRO A 290 -6.02 6.07 -5.17
C PRO A 290 -7.28 6.36 -4.34
N SER A 291 -8.42 6.02 -4.93
CA SER A 291 -9.70 5.89 -4.24
C SER A 291 -9.60 4.78 -3.20
N ASN A 292 -10.34 4.95 -2.10
CA ASN A 292 -10.30 4.07 -0.93
C ASN A 292 -10.46 2.57 -1.25
N GLU A 293 -11.37 2.23 -2.16
CA GLU A 293 -11.68 0.85 -2.54
C GLU A 293 -10.83 0.33 -3.71
N THR A 294 -9.97 1.17 -4.29
CA THR A 294 -9.10 0.75 -5.39
C THR A 294 -8.06 -0.23 -4.89
N VAL A 295 -7.91 -1.33 -5.63
CA VAL A 295 -6.87 -2.32 -5.41
C VAL A 295 -5.54 -1.77 -5.93
N ILE A 296 -4.54 -1.76 -5.06
CA ILE A 296 -3.16 -1.45 -5.39
C ILE A 296 -2.39 -2.75 -5.54
N GLU A 297 -1.73 -2.95 -6.68
CA GLU A 297 -0.95 -4.16 -6.96
C GLU A 297 0.13 -3.91 -8.00
N PRO A 298 1.23 -4.69 -7.99
CA PRO A 298 2.23 -4.65 -9.05
C PRO A 298 1.62 -4.86 -10.44
N ALA A 299 1.90 -3.96 -11.38
CA ALA A 299 1.40 -4.08 -12.73
C ALA A 299 1.97 -5.34 -13.41
N ASN A 300 1.09 -6.23 -13.88
CA ASN A 300 1.43 -7.58 -14.36
C ASN A 300 2.62 -7.63 -15.35
N VAL A 301 2.73 -6.66 -16.27
CA VAL A 301 3.80 -6.61 -17.27
C VAL A 301 5.19 -6.26 -16.69
N LEU A 302 5.23 -5.81 -15.43
CA LEU A 302 6.45 -5.45 -14.69
C LEU A 302 6.87 -6.54 -13.69
N CYS A 303 6.06 -7.59 -13.54
CA CYS A 303 6.21 -8.61 -12.51
C CYS A 303 6.95 -9.84 -13.04
N ASN A 304 8.11 -10.14 -12.44
CA ASN A 304 8.74 -11.45 -12.60
C ASN A 304 9.76 -11.71 -11.47
N PRO A 305 9.34 -12.03 -10.23
CA PRO A 305 7.97 -12.10 -9.68
C PRO A 305 7.46 -10.74 -9.17
N PRO A 306 6.19 -10.64 -8.72
CA PRO A 306 5.74 -9.50 -7.91
C PRO A 306 6.43 -9.47 -6.54
N LEU A 307 6.92 -8.29 -6.15
CA LEU A 307 7.57 -8.00 -4.87
C LEU A 307 6.57 -7.58 -3.78
N TYR A 308 5.37 -7.16 -4.18
CA TYR A 308 4.33 -6.65 -3.29
C TYR A 308 3.04 -7.42 -3.48
N ARG A 309 2.31 -7.61 -2.38
CA ARG A 309 0.95 -8.17 -2.42
C ARG A 309 -0.08 -7.15 -2.93
N SER A 310 -1.16 -7.67 -3.51
CA SER A 310 -2.35 -6.91 -3.87
C SER A 310 -3.17 -6.60 -2.61
N MET A 311 -3.66 -5.38 -2.46
CA MET A 311 -4.52 -4.96 -1.34
C MET A 311 -5.35 -3.73 -1.68
N LYS A 312 -6.41 -3.43 -0.92
CA LYS A 312 -7.13 -2.16 -1.10
C LYS A 312 -6.33 -0.98 -0.58
N PHE A 313 -6.53 0.21 -1.16
CA PHE A 313 -5.85 1.42 -0.69
C PHE A 313 -6.19 1.79 0.77
N THR A 314 -7.44 1.57 1.20
CA THR A 314 -7.83 1.73 2.63
C THR A 314 -7.06 0.82 3.56
N GLU A 315 -6.90 -0.46 3.18
CA GLU A 315 -6.09 -1.42 3.93
C GLU A 315 -4.64 -0.96 3.97
N PHE A 316 -4.08 -0.53 2.83
CA PHE A 316 -2.72 -0.01 2.76
C PHE A 316 -2.52 1.18 3.71
N LEU A 317 -3.42 2.18 3.70
CA LEU A 317 -3.33 3.33 4.58
C LEU A 317 -3.40 2.94 6.07
N GLN A 318 -4.21 1.95 6.43
CA GLN A 318 -4.28 1.46 7.81
C GLN A 318 -2.95 0.82 8.23
N HIS A 319 -2.37 -0.04 7.39
CA HIS A 319 -1.07 -0.66 7.64
C HIS A 319 0.07 0.37 7.65
N PHE A 320 0.04 1.31 6.72
CA PHE A 320 1.01 2.39 6.63
C PHE A 320 1.00 3.24 7.90
N LYS A 321 -0.18 3.62 8.40
CA LYS A 321 -0.31 4.42 9.63
C LYS A 321 0.08 3.66 10.89
N SER A 322 -0.22 2.36 10.99
CA SER A 322 0.17 1.56 12.16
C SER A 322 1.68 1.34 12.24
N LYS A 323 2.35 1.22 11.10
CA LYS A 323 3.80 1.00 11.00
C LYS A 323 4.63 2.27 10.87
N ALA A 324 4.02 3.43 10.56
CA ALA A 324 4.71 4.73 10.44
C ALA A 324 5.42 5.18 11.73
N ALA A 325 5.14 4.55 12.88
CA ALA A 325 5.87 4.78 14.13
C ALA A 325 7.24 4.05 14.17
N ASN A 326 7.50 3.10 13.26
CA ASN A 326 8.68 2.25 13.26
C ASN A 326 9.29 2.10 11.84
N ASP A 327 10.38 2.81 11.57
CA ASP A 327 11.10 2.84 10.28
C ASP A 327 11.52 1.44 9.79
N GLU A 328 11.84 0.50 10.70
CA GLU A 328 12.18 -0.87 10.33
C GLU A 328 10.95 -1.66 9.85
N GLU A 329 9.77 -1.36 10.37
CA GLU A 329 8.52 -2.01 9.99
C GLU A 329 7.90 -1.42 8.72
N MET A 330 8.19 -0.16 8.40
CA MET A 330 7.84 0.47 7.12
C MET A 330 8.47 -0.29 5.94
N SER A 331 9.71 -0.77 6.09
CA SER A 331 10.36 -1.66 5.11
C SER A 331 9.71 -3.05 5.01
N LYS A 332 8.93 -3.42 6.03
CA LYS A 332 8.12 -4.64 6.16
C LYS A 332 6.63 -4.38 5.92
N ILE A 333 6.24 -3.26 5.29
CA ILE A 333 4.91 -3.14 4.68
C ILE A 333 4.94 -4.05 3.44
N ASP A 334 4.86 -5.34 3.75
CA ASP A 334 4.71 -6.50 2.89
C ASP A 334 5.60 -6.50 1.63
N MET A 335 6.88 -6.23 1.85
CA MET A 335 7.97 -6.94 1.17
C MET A 335 8.14 -8.33 1.80
N GLU A 336 7.07 -9.10 1.94
CA GLU A 336 7.27 -10.54 1.83
C GLU A 336 7.35 -10.81 0.33
N PRO A 337 8.43 -11.43 -0.17
CA PRO A 337 8.40 -11.97 -1.52
C PRO A 337 7.08 -12.72 -1.66
N VAL A 338 6.34 -12.56 -2.77
CA VAL A 338 5.44 -13.64 -3.17
C VAL A 338 6.31 -14.86 -3.16
N ASP A 339 6.06 -15.75 -2.19
CA ASP A 339 7.01 -16.69 -1.64
C ASP A 339 7.79 -17.36 -2.79
N GLN A 340 8.95 -16.79 -3.15
CA GLN A 340 9.84 -17.36 -4.16
C GLN A 340 10.43 -18.68 -3.65
N LYS A 341 10.12 -19.07 -2.40
CA LYS A 341 10.38 -20.39 -1.82
C LYS A 341 9.33 -21.44 -2.15
N LEU A 342 8.36 -21.20 -3.04
CA LEU A 342 7.57 -22.29 -3.61
C LEU A 342 8.28 -22.86 -4.83
N VAL A 343 9.28 -23.68 -4.50
CA VAL A 343 9.93 -24.71 -5.31
C VAL A 343 9.18 -24.97 -6.62
N SER A 344 9.67 -24.40 -7.73
CA SER A 344 9.12 -24.63 -9.07
C SER A 344 9.30 -26.08 -9.56
N SER A 345 10.08 -26.88 -8.83
CA SER A 345 10.45 -28.26 -9.12
C SER A 345 10.77 -28.99 -7.81
N TRP A 346 9.86 -29.84 -7.31
CA TRP A 346 10.12 -30.68 -6.12
C TRP A 346 11.35 -31.59 -6.27
N HIS A 347 11.88 -31.73 -7.49
CA HIS A 347 13.06 -32.52 -7.80
C HIS A 347 14.39 -31.85 -7.38
N ASP A 348 14.38 -30.54 -7.06
CA ASP A 348 15.60 -29.78 -6.73
C ASP A 348 15.74 -29.42 -5.24
N VAL A 349 14.84 -29.92 -4.37
CA VAL A 349 14.85 -29.62 -2.93
C VAL A 349 15.88 -30.50 -2.22
N GLN A 350 17.04 -29.92 -1.90
CA GLN A 350 18.10 -30.63 -1.14
C GLN A 350 17.85 -30.64 0.38
N SER A 351 16.97 -29.78 0.89
CA SER A 351 16.62 -29.68 2.31
C SER A 351 15.22 -29.09 2.49
N VAL A 352 14.49 -29.52 3.52
CA VAL A 352 13.15 -29.00 3.84
C VAL A 352 13.24 -27.49 4.16
N PRO A 353 12.53 -26.61 3.42
CA PRO A 353 12.56 -25.17 3.70
C PRO A 353 11.98 -24.87 5.09
N GLN A 354 12.53 -23.86 5.78
CA GLN A 354 12.15 -23.52 7.16
C GLN A 354 10.64 -23.23 7.35
N THR A 355 9.95 -22.75 6.30
CA THR A 355 8.49 -22.51 6.32
C THR A 355 7.66 -23.79 6.45
N PHE A 356 8.23 -24.95 6.10
CA PHE A 356 7.62 -26.27 6.29
C PHE A 356 8.07 -26.96 7.58
N VAL A 357 9.03 -26.37 8.31
CA VAL A 357 9.49 -26.88 9.60
C VAL A 357 8.57 -26.35 10.68
N GLN A 358 7.71 -27.23 11.20
CA GLN A 358 6.84 -26.93 12.34
C GLN A 358 7.67 -26.59 13.60
N PRO A 359 7.10 -25.98 14.64
CA PRO A 359 7.76 -25.87 15.94
C PRO A 359 8.17 -27.24 16.50
N PRO A 360 9.31 -27.36 17.23
CA PRO A 360 9.83 -28.64 17.73
C PRO A 360 8.81 -29.50 18.49
N GLU A 361 7.91 -28.86 19.23
CA GLU A 361 6.82 -29.49 19.98
C GLU A 361 5.75 -30.17 19.09
N LYS A 362 5.68 -29.82 17.80
CA LYS A 362 4.78 -30.41 16.80
C LYS A 362 5.49 -31.37 15.86
N TRP A 363 6.79 -31.60 16.04
CA TRP A 363 7.51 -32.52 15.18
C TRP A 363 6.93 -33.93 15.35
N PRO A 364 6.75 -34.69 14.26
CA PRO A 364 6.54 -36.11 14.40
C PRO A 364 7.74 -36.66 15.20
N GLY A 365 7.47 -37.36 16.30
CA GLY A 365 8.51 -37.97 17.13
C GLY A 365 9.38 -38.94 16.33
N LYS A 366 10.33 -39.62 16.97
CA LYS A 366 11.22 -40.60 16.31
C LYS A 366 10.49 -41.81 15.69
N ASP A 367 9.18 -41.94 15.88
CA ASP A 367 8.34 -42.98 15.32
C ASP A 367 7.83 -42.61 13.91
N ILE A 368 8.75 -42.47 12.96
CA ILE A 368 8.40 -42.22 11.55
C ILE A 368 7.95 -43.52 10.86
N ASP A 369 8.43 -44.67 11.35
CA ASP A 369 7.97 -46.01 10.96
C ASP A 369 6.81 -46.45 11.84
N VAL A 370 5.65 -45.78 11.70
CA VAL A 370 4.41 -46.23 12.33
C VAL A 370 3.93 -47.51 11.62
N PRO A 371 3.70 -48.63 12.32
CA PRO A 371 3.14 -49.84 11.70
C PRO A 371 1.83 -49.52 10.99
N LEU A 372 1.64 -50.03 9.77
CA LEU A 372 0.38 -49.88 9.04
C LEU A 372 -0.77 -50.38 9.91
N CYS A 373 -1.74 -49.49 10.17
CA CYS A 373 -2.95 -49.85 10.89
C CYS A 373 -3.81 -50.76 10.01
N ASN A 374 -3.70 -52.07 10.22
CA ASN A 374 -4.48 -53.06 9.49
C ASN A 374 -5.94 -53.18 9.97
N ASN A 375 -6.36 -52.34 10.92
CA ASN A 375 -7.67 -52.42 11.58
C ASN A 375 -8.63 -51.32 11.13
N ILE A 376 -8.33 -50.55 10.09
CA ILE A 376 -9.27 -49.56 9.55
C ILE A 376 -10.50 -50.33 9.01
N PRO A 377 -11.73 -50.01 9.46
CA PRO A 377 -12.93 -50.71 9.00
C PRO A 377 -13.10 -50.63 7.49
N VAL A 378 -13.46 -51.75 6.86
CA VAL A 378 -13.76 -51.84 5.42
C VAL A 378 -15.22 -52.23 5.24
N VAL A 379 -16.01 -51.36 4.61
CA VAL A 379 -17.43 -51.55 4.36
C VAL A 379 -17.66 -51.98 2.90
N ASP A 380 -18.37 -53.09 2.71
CA ASP A 380 -18.76 -53.58 1.39
C ASP A 380 -20.14 -53.06 1.00
N LEU A 381 -20.19 -52.14 0.03
CA LEU A 381 -21.45 -51.53 -0.42
C LEU A 381 -22.30 -52.43 -1.33
N ARG A 382 -21.82 -53.63 -1.68
CA ARG A 382 -22.62 -54.68 -2.38
C ARG A 382 -23.10 -55.77 -1.44
N GLY A 383 -23.01 -55.54 -0.12
CA GLY A 383 -23.55 -56.46 0.87
C GLY A 383 -25.03 -56.78 0.60
N PRO A 384 -25.48 -58.02 0.87
CA PRO A 384 -26.87 -58.44 0.62
C PRO A 384 -27.88 -57.79 1.58
N ASP A 385 -27.41 -57.16 2.66
CA ASP A 385 -28.22 -56.56 3.71
C ASP A 385 -27.79 -55.11 3.97
N TRP A 386 -28.67 -54.19 3.60
CA TRP A 386 -28.44 -52.75 3.76
C TRP A 386 -28.50 -52.30 5.22
N SER A 387 -29.31 -52.96 6.05
CA SER A 387 -29.41 -52.62 7.48
C SER A 387 -28.08 -52.87 8.18
N ARG A 388 -27.47 -54.01 7.88
CA ARG A 388 -26.13 -54.37 8.37
C ARG A 388 -25.04 -53.45 7.83
N THR A 389 -25.14 -53.03 6.56
CA THR A 389 -24.18 -52.09 5.96
C THR A 389 -24.23 -50.73 6.66
N ILE A 390 -25.42 -50.23 6.99
CA ILE A 390 -25.61 -48.98 7.75
C ILE A 390 -25.02 -49.11 9.17
N GLU A 391 -25.24 -50.25 9.84
CA GLU A 391 -24.69 -50.51 11.17
C GLU A 391 -23.15 -50.47 11.15
N GLN A 392 -22.52 -51.14 10.17
CA GLN A 392 -21.07 -51.11 9.99
C GLN A 392 -20.51 -49.71 9.73
N ILE A 393 -21.22 -48.89 8.95
CA ILE A 393 -20.84 -47.48 8.74
C ILE A 393 -20.95 -46.69 10.05
N SER A 394 -22.05 -46.88 10.80
CA SER A 394 -22.27 -46.20 12.07
C SER A 394 -21.20 -46.55 13.09
N GLU A 395 -20.88 -47.84 13.24
CA GLU A 395 -19.81 -48.32 14.13
C GLU A 395 -18.45 -47.71 13.74
N ALA A 396 -18.10 -47.75 12.46
CA ALA A 396 -16.82 -47.25 12.00
C ALA A 396 -16.67 -45.73 12.15
N ILE A 397 -17.74 -44.96 11.93
CA ILE A 397 -17.74 -43.51 12.18
C ILE A 397 -17.62 -43.23 13.69
N GLN A 398 -18.31 -43.99 14.55
CA GLN A 398 -18.24 -43.79 15.99
C GLN A 398 -16.87 -44.14 16.58
N GLU A 399 -16.23 -45.20 16.09
CA GLU A 399 -14.96 -45.69 16.64
C GLU A 399 -13.74 -45.00 16.00
N PHE A 400 -13.71 -44.85 14.67
CA PHE A 400 -12.54 -44.37 13.93
C PHE A 400 -12.73 -42.98 13.31
N GLY A 401 -13.97 -42.53 13.15
CA GLY A 401 -14.30 -41.30 12.41
C GLY A 401 -14.14 -41.41 10.89
N PHE A 402 -13.61 -42.52 10.37
CA PHE A 402 -13.44 -42.82 8.95
C PHE A 402 -13.41 -44.34 8.70
N PHE A 403 -13.68 -44.75 7.45
CA PHE A 403 -13.66 -46.14 7.01
C PHE A 403 -13.29 -46.23 5.52
N GLN A 404 -12.88 -47.40 5.07
CA GLN A 404 -12.70 -47.69 3.65
C GLN A 404 -13.99 -48.29 3.09
N VAL A 405 -14.29 -47.98 1.83
CA VAL A 405 -15.38 -48.64 1.10
C VAL A 405 -14.81 -49.47 -0.03
N ILE A 406 -15.34 -50.68 -0.20
CA ILE A 406 -15.11 -51.50 -1.37
C ILE A 406 -16.42 -51.69 -2.10
N ASN A 407 -16.34 -52.19 -3.33
CA ASN A 407 -17.52 -52.61 -4.10
C ASN A 407 -18.55 -51.49 -4.37
N HIS A 408 -18.17 -50.22 -4.19
CA HIS A 408 -18.99 -49.03 -4.34
C HIS A 408 -19.47 -48.72 -5.79
N GLY A 409 -19.36 -49.66 -6.73
CA GLY A 409 -19.83 -49.51 -8.12
C GLY A 409 -18.95 -48.66 -9.05
N VAL A 410 -17.96 -47.93 -8.53
CA VAL A 410 -17.02 -47.14 -9.37
C VAL A 410 -15.95 -48.08 -9.92
N SER A 411 -15.77 -48.09 -11.25
CA SER A 411 -14.82 -48.99 -11.90
C SER A 411 -13.37 -48.67 -11.49
N LYS A 412 -12.56 -49.72 -11.33
CA LYS A 412 -11.13 -49.57 -11.03
C LYS A 412 -10.41 -48.71 -12.09
N LYS A 413 -10.76 -48.89 -13.37
CA LYS A 413 -10.23 -48.09 -14.47
C LYS A 413 -10.49 -46.59 -14.27
N LEU A 414 -11.72 -46.21 -13.88
CA LEU A 414 -12.05 -44.80 -13.64
C LEU A 414 -11.27 -44.22 -12.44
N ILE A 415 -11.07 -45.01 -11.38
CA ILE A 415 -10.25 -44.61 -10.24
C ILE A 415 -8.80 -44.37 -10.68
N ASP A 416 -8.21 -45.35 -11.39
CA ASP A 416 -6.83 -45.28 -11.87
C ASP A 416 -6.63 -44.08 -12.82
N ASP A 417 -7.55 -43.90 -13.78
CA ASP A 417 -7.52 -42.77 -14.73
C ASP A 417 -7.62 -41.43 -13.98
N THR A 418 -8.53 -41.30 -13.00
CA THR A 418 -8.70 -40.08 -12.21
C THR A 418 -7.44 -39.78 -11.38
N MET A 419 -6.84 -40.80 -10.77
CA MET A 419 -5.60 -40.66 -10.01
C MET A 419 -4.43 -40.24 -10.91
N ASN A 420 -4.34 -40.79 -12.13
CA ASN A 420 -3.31 -40.42 -13.09
C ASN A 420 -3.48 -38.99 -13.58
N VAL A 421 -4.70 -38.59 -13.97
CA VAL A 421 -5.00 -37.20 -14.35
C VAL A 421 -4.68 -36.23 -13.22
N SER A 422 -5.00 -36.59 -11.97
CA SER A 422 -4.65 -35.79 -10.80
C SER A 422 -3.14 -35.66 -10.66
N LYS A 423 -2.37 -36.75 -10.75
CA LYS A 423 -0.90 -36.71 -10.69
C LYS A 423 -0.30 -35.86 -11.81
N ASP A 424 -0.77 -36.05 -13.04
CA ASP A 424 -0.31 -35.31 -14.20
C ASP A 424 -0.58 -33.82 -14.02
N PHE A 425 -1.80 -33.43 -13.60
CA PHE A 425 -2.13 -32.05 -13.27
C PHE A 425 -1.20 -31.48 -12.19
N HIS A 426 -0.98 -32.20 -11.08
CA HIS A 426 -0.12 -31.71 -10.01
C HIS A 426 1.36 -31.62 -10.42
N ALA A 427 1.80 -32.45 -11.38
CA ALA A 427 3.13 -32.41 -11.98
C ALA A 427 3.32 -31.27 -13.00
N MET A 428 2.24 -30.66 -13.51
CA MET A 428 2.34 -29.52 -14.43
C MET A 428 3.01 -28.29 -13.78
N PRO A 429 3.69 -27.45 -14.58
CA PRO A 429 4.13 -26.13 -14.15
C PRO A 429 2.97 -25.30 -13.56
N ARG A 430 3.27 -24.45 -12.57
CA ARG A 430 2.26 -23.63 -11.88
C ARG A 430 1.46 -22.73 -12.84
N ARG A 431 2.12 -22.12 -13.83
CA ARG A 431 1.45 -21.27 -14.84
C ARG A 431 0.36 -22.03 -15.59
N ASP A 432 0.60 -23.30 -15.89
CA ASP A 432 -0.35 -24.13 -16.63
C ASP A 432 -1.52 -24.51 -15.71
N LYS A 433 -1.25 -24.83 -14.44
CA LYS A 433 -2.28 -25.06 -13.42
C LYS A 433 -3.19 -23.83 -13.20
N GLU A 434 -2.60 -22.63 -13.11
CA GLU A 434 -3.34 -21.37 -12.95
C GLU A 434 -4.17 -21.04 -14.19
N THR A 435 -3.65 -21.33 -15.38
CA THR A 435 -4.38 -21.18 -16.64
C THR A 435 -5.59 -22.11 -16.70
N GLU A 436 -5.45 -23.38 -16.32
CA GLU A 436 -6.59 -24.29 -16.22
C GLU A 436 -7.61 -23.85 -15.16
N ASN A 437 -7.14 -23.32 -14.02
CA ASN A 437 -8.00 -22.80 -12.95
C ASN A 437 -8.88 -21.62 -13.42
N SER A 438 -8.34 -20.76 -14.29
CA SER A 438 -9.06 -19.60 -14.86
C SER A 438 -10.14 -19.98 -15.88
N LYS A 439 -10.17 -21.23 -16.34
CA LYS A 439 -11.15 -21.73 -17.33
C LYS A 439 -12.44 -22.24 -16.68
N ASP A 440 -12.55 -22.35 -15.36
CA ASP A 440 -13.81 -22.67 -14.67
C ASP A 440 -14.60 -21.38 -14.37
N PRO A 441 -15.62 -21.02 -15.18
CA PRO A 441 -16.41 -19.82 -14.95
C PRO A 441 -17.31 -19.92 -13.70
N SER A 442 -17.44 -21.10 -13.09
CA SER A 442 -18.19 -21.28 -11.85
C SER A 442 -17.36 -21.03 -10.58
N GLY A 443 -16.02 -20.97 -10.72
CA GLY A 443 -15.10 -20.75 -9.60
C GLY A 443 -15.16 -21.84 -8.52
N ARG A 444 -15.70 -23.02 -8.83
CA ARG A 444 -15.87 -24.13 -7.88
C ARG A 444 -14.67 -25.06 -7.89
N CYS A 445 -13.96 -25.15 -9.00
CA CYS A 445 -12.67 -25.79 -9.07
C CYS A 445 -11.60 -24.74 -8.72
N LYS A 446 -10.87 -24.97 -7.63
CA LYS A 446 -9.78 -24.10 -7.20
C LYS A 446 -8.57 -24.94 -6.81
N PHE A 447 -7.45 -24.68 -7.45
CA PHE A 447 -6.15 -25.14 -6.99
C PHE A 447 -5.67 -24.23 -5.85
N TYR A 448 -5.21 -24.82 -4.75
CA TYR A 448 -4.61 -24.11 -3.61
C TYR A 448 -3.27 -24.73 -3.25
N THR A 449 -2.37 -23.90 -2.73
CA THR A 449 -1.11 -24.36 -2.12
C THR A 449 -1.22 -24.35 -0.60
N SER A 450 -0.44 -25.19 0.09
CA SER A 450 -0.45 -25.25 1.57
C SER A 450 -0.14 -23.91 2.24
N CYS A 451 0.62 -23.04 1.57
CA CYS A 451 0.91 -21.68 2.03
C CYS A 451 -0.34 -20.77 2.03
N GLU A 452 -1.28 -20.98 1.12
CA GLU A 452 -2.52 -20.18 1.04
C GLU A 452 -3.51 -20.53 2.15
N ASN A 453 -3.45 -21.75 2.70
CA ASN A 453 -4.28 -22.16 3.85
C ASN A 453 -3.72 -21.65 5.18
N TYR A 454 -2.39 -21.64 5.36
CA TYR A 454 -1.75 -21.11 6.59
C TYR A 454 -2.08 -19.63 6.82
N ALA A 455 -2.12 -18.82 5.75
CA ALA A 455 -2.46 -17.40 5.84
C ALA A 455 -3.92 -17.13 6.28
N ASN A 456 -4.81 -18.12 6.19
CA ASN A 456 -6.21 -18.00 6.59
C ASN A 456 -6.47 -18.41 8.05
N GLU A 457 -5.66 -19.32 8.62
CA GLU A 457 -5.79 -19.74 10.02
C GLU A 457 -5.37 -18.64 11.01
N GLU A 458 -4.35 -17.84 10.69
CA GLU A 458 -3.91 -16.72 11.55
C GLU A 458 -4.92 -15.55 11.61
N ARG A 459 -5.85 -15.46 10.65
CA ARG A 459 -6.85 -14.38 10.58
C ARG A 459 -8.14 -14.67 11.35
N GLY A 460 -8.22 -15.80 12.06
CA GLY A 460 -9.43 -16.18 12.78
C GLY A 460 -10.65 -16.42 11.89
N CYS A 461 -10.45 -16.64 10.58
CA CYS A 461 -11.51 -17.16 9.73
C CYS A 461 -11.80 -18.61 10.17
N PRO A 462 -13.07 -19.03 10.29
CA PRO A 462 -13.38 -20.40 10.63
C PRO A 462 -12.72 -21.30 9.57
N GLY A 463 -11.74 -22.08 9.99
CA GLY A 463 -11.11 -23.06 9.14
C GLY A 463 -12.20 -23.91 8.51
N PHE A 464 -12.19 -24.00 7.18
CA PHE A 464 -12.90 -25.07 6.50
C PHE A 464 -12.23 -26.37 6.92
N TYR A 465 -12.70 -26.95 8.02
CA TYR A 465 -12.47 -28.36 8.33
C TYR A 465 -12.93 -29.12 7.09
N GLY A 466 -11.97 -29.72 6.39
CA GLY A 466 -12.17 -30.47 5.16
C GLY A 466 -13.02 -31.71 5.42
N GLY A 467 -14.34 -31.54 5.50
CA GLY A 467 -15.26 -32.53 4.97
C GLY A 467 -15.16 -32.44 3.45
N VAL A 468 -14.75 -33.54 2.81
CA VAL A 468 -14.66 -33.65 1.35
C VAL A 468 -16.03 -33.33 0.74
N LYS A 469 -16.26 -32.06 0.39
CA LYS A 469 -17.41 -31.62 -0.41
C LYS A 469 -16.96 -31.51 -1.86
N LYS A 470 -17.28 -32.57 -2.60
CA LYS A 470 -17.41 -32.66 -4.08
C LYS A 470 -16.24 -32.06 -4.88
N ILE A 471 -15.31 -32.93 -5.28
CA ILE A 471 -14.58 -32.75 -6.55
C ILE A 471 -15.59 -33.09 -7.67
N GLY A 472 -16.23 -32.07 -8.21
CA GLY A 472 -17.09 -32.19 -9.39
C GLY A 472 -16.24 -32.17 -10.64
N VAL A 473 -15.96 -33.34 -11.22
CA VAL A 473 -15.49 -33.43 -12.61
C VAL A 473 -16.72 -33.24 -13.50
N CYS A 474 -16.77 -32.14 -14.23
CA CYS A 474 -17.78 -31.91 -15.27
C CYS A 474 -17.52 -32.87 -16.45
N HIS A 475 -18.16 -34.03 -16.42
CA HIS A 475 -18.55 -34.74 -17.63
C HIS A 475 -20.05 -35.02 -17.58
N SER A 476 -20.72 -34.52 -18.61
CA SER A 476 -22.15 -34.69 -18.88
C SER A 476 -22.53 -36.16 -18.87
N GLY A 477 -23.43 -36.57 -17.96
CA GLY A 477 -23.91 -37.95 -17.90
C GLY A 477 -24.75 -38.24 -16.66
N ASP A 478 -24.11 -38.52 -15.53
CA ASP A 478 -24.75 -39.32 -14.48
C ASP A 478 -24.70 -38.68 -13.07
N ALA A 479 -25.05 -37.40 -12.96
CA ALA A 479 -25.07 -36.68 -11.68
C ALA A 479 -26.30 -36.98 -10.80
N GLU A 480 -27.34 -37.66 -11.33
CA GLU A 480 -28.60 -37.87 -10.60
C GLU A 480 -28.60 -39.06 -9.61
N GLU A 481 -27.79 -40.10 -9.82
CA GLU A 481 -27.77 -41.25 -8.88
C GLU A 481 -26.97 -40.97 -7.61
N LEU A 482 -25.89 -40.19 -7.67
CA LEU A 482 -25.06 -39.85 -6.51
C LEU A 482 -25.75 -38.89 -5.52
N LEU A 483 -26.76 -38.14 -5.97
CA LEU A 483 -27.53 -37.23 -5.12
C LEU A 483 -28.54 -37.97 -4.22
N LYS A 484 -28.97 -39.18 -4.57
CA LYS A 484 -29.93 -39.96 -3.77
C LYS A 484 -29.35 -40.56 -2.49
N VAL A 485 -28.02 -40.76 -2.42
CA VAL A 485 -27.37 -41.36 -1.24
C VAL A 485 -27.14 -40.33 -0.12
N LEU A 486 -27.05 -39.04 -0.45
CA LEU A 486 -26.75 -37.98 0.52
C LEU A 486 -27.99 -37.25 1.08
N SER A 487 -29.20 -37.61 0.63
CA SER A 487 -30.46 -36.99 1.09
C SER A 487 -31.17 -37.75 2.21
N LEU A 488 -30.50 -38.69 2.89
CA LEU A 488 -31.09 -39.48 3.99
C LEU A 488 -30.46 -39.18 5.37
N THR A 489 -29.72 -38.09 5.48
CA THR A 489 -29.25 -37.56 6.78
C THR A 489 -29.59 -36.08 6.87
N GLU A 490 -30.87 -35.79 7.09
CA GLU A 490 -31.34 -34.64 7.86
C GLU A 490 -32.01 -35.16 9.14
#